data_AF-A0A645FXA2-F1
#
_entry.id   AF-A0A645FXA2-F1
#
_cell.length_a   1.000
_cell.length_b   1.000
_cell.length_c   1.000
_cell.angle_alpha   90.00
_cell.angle_beta   90.00
_cell.angle_gamma   90.00
#
_symmetry.space_group_name_H-M   'P 1'
#
loop_
_entity.id
_entity.type
_entity.pdbx_description
1 polymer ?
#
loop_
_entity_poly.entity_id
_entity_poly.type
_entity_poly.pdbx_seq_one_letter_code
_entity_poly.pdbx_strand_id
1 'polypeptide(L)'
;MRKVPFIDSTGLNNLRALWKRSRKEKIEVILSGVNDNVYQTLLQSGFVHEIGREFIFPHIQMAIAKAGELVAKSQSHESHKSRFHN
;
A
#
# COMPACT_ATOMS: atom_id res chain seq x y z
N MET A 1 0.10 11.17 -1.65
CA MET A 1 -1.23 11.82 -1.68
C MET A 1 -1.27 13.19 -1.01
N ARG A 2 -0.15 13.80 -0.55
CA ARG A 2 -0.15 15.11 0.14
C ARG A 2 -0.84 16.26 -0.63
N LYS A 3 -0.78 16.24 -1.97
CA LYS A 3 -1.42 17.23 -2.85
C LYS A 3 -2.85 16.86 -3.28
N VAL A 4 -3.43 15.80 -2.72
CA VAL A 4 -4.76 15.29 -3.07
C VAL A 4 -5.72 15.68 -1.94
N PRO A 5 -6.51 16.76 -2.11
CA PRO A 5 -7.40 17.25 -1.05
C PRO A 5 -8.66 16.36 -0.88
N PHE A 6 -9.10 15.70 -1.94
CA PHE A 6 -10.25 14.79 -1.95
C PHE A 6 -10.06 13.71 -3.04
N ILE A 7 -10.85 12.64 -2.98
CA ILE A 7 -10.94 11.60 -4.02
C ILE A 7 -12.42 11.29 -4.28
N ASP A 8 -12.80 11.16 -5.54
CA ASP A 8 -14.16 10.79 -5.95
C ASP A 8 -14.27 9.29 -6.27
N SER A 9 -15.46 8.84 -6.68
CA SER A 9 -15.69 7.43 -7.02
C SER A 9 -14.83 6.97 -8.19
N THR A 10 -14.61 7.83 -9.20
CA THR A 10 -13.76 7.53 -10.36
C THR A 10 -12.30 7.38 -9.96
N GLY A 11 -11.75 8.34 -9.21
CA GLY A 11 -10.38 8.30 -8.70
C GLY A 11 -10.14 7.08 -7.81
N LEU A 12 -11.12 6.75 -6.96
CA LEU A 12 -11.05 5.56 -6.11
C LEU A 12 -11.07 4.26 -6.94
N ASN A 13 -11.94 4.16 -7.94
CA ASN A 13 -11.99 2.98 -8.80
C ASN A 13 -10.66 2.77 -9.53
N ASN A 14 -10.03 3.85 -10.01
CA ASN A 14 -8.72 3.81 -10.63
C ASN A 14 -7.62 3.40 -9.64
N LEU A 15 -7.63 3.94 -8.42
CA LEU A 15 -6.70 3.57 -7.35
C LEU A 15 -6.83 2.08 -7.00
N ARG A 16 -8.06 1.58 -6.86
CA ARG A 16 -8.34 0.17 -6.56
C ARG A 16 -7.89 -0.75 -7.71
N ALA A 17 -8.11 -0.33 -8.96
CA ALA A 17 -7.63 -1.08 -10.12
C ALA A 17 -6.10 -1.14 -10.18
N LEU A 18 -5.42 -0.02 -9.90
CA LEU A 18 -3.96 0.04 -9.80
C LEU A 18 -3.46 -0.92 -8.72
N TRP A 19 -4.00 -0.83 -7.50
CA TRP A 19 -3.62 -1.71 -6.40
C TRP A 19 -3.78 -3.19 -6.74
N LYS A 20 -4.92 -3.58 -7.33
CA LYS A 20 -5.16 -4.97 -7.75
C LYS A 20 -4.15 -5.46 -8.79
N ARG A 21 -3.79 -4.60 -9.76
CA ARG A 21 -2.79 -4.93 -10.80
C ARG A 21 -1.40 -5.07 -10.20
N SER A 22 -0.97 -4.10 -9.39
CA SER A 22 0.32 -4.14 -8.69
C SER A 22 0.48 -5.42 -7.86
N ARG A 23 -0.55 -5.82 -7.11
CA ARG A 23 -0.51 -7.06 -6.32
C ARG A 23 -0.35 -8.32 -7.16
N LYS A 24 -0.98 -8.40 -8.34
CA LYS A 24 -0.80 -9.53 -9.28
C LYS A 24 0.65 -9.63 -9.76
N GLU A 25 1.32 -8.50 -9.89
CA GLU A 25 2.73 -8.37 -10.30
C GLU A 25 3.70 -8.48 -9.12
N LYS A 26 3.21 -8.82 -7.91
CA LYS A 26 3.99 -8.87 -6.65
C LYS A 26 4.61 -7.53 -6.26
N ILE A 27 3.97 -6.43 -6.65
CA ILE A 27 4.34 -5.07 -6.29
C ILE A 27 3.46 -4.64 -5.11
N GLU A 28 4.08 -4.33 -3.98
CA GLU A 28 3.40 -3.80 -2.80
C GLU A 28 3.12 -2.29 -2.96
N VAL A 29 1.93 -1.85 -2.56
CA VAL A 29 1.50 -0.45 -2.69
C VAL A 29 1.27 0.14 -1.30
N ILE A 30 1.92 1.27 -1.03
CA ILE A 30 1.77 2.03 0.22
C ILE A 30 1.28 3.44 -0.12
N LEU A 31 0.21 3.89 0.53
CA LEU A 31 -0.31 5.24 0.40
C LEU A 31 0.34 6.14 1.45
N SER A 32 0.97 7.23 1.01
CA SER A 32 1.60 8.23 1.89
C SER A 32 0.94 9.59 1.75
N GLY A 33 0.97 10.41 2.81
CA GLY A 33 0.40 11.75 2.74
C GLY A 33 -1.12 11.75 2.62
N VAL A 34 -1.79 10.75 3.18
CA VAL A 34 -3.26 10.65 3.16
C VAL A 34 -3.81 11.51 4.28
N ASN A 35 -4.63 12.51 3.94
CA ASN A 35 -5.33 13.33 4.92
C ASN A 35 -6.63 12.65 5.39
N ASP A 36 -7.25 13.18 6.44
CA ASP A 36 -8.46 12.60 7.04
C ASP A 36 -9.63 12.52 6.05
N ASN A 37 -9.84 13.55 5.22
CA ASN A 37 -10.93 13.55 4.23
C ASN A 37 -10.79 12.39 3.25
N VAL A 38 -9.61 12.23 2.66
CA VAL A 38 -9.31 11.12 1.74
C VAL A 38 -9.41 9.79 2.49
N TYR A 39 -8.89 9.70 3.72
CA TYR A 39 -8.97 8.47 4.52
C TYR A 39 -10.42 8.05 4.77
N GLN A 40 -11.31 8.99 5.12
CA GLN A 40 -12.72 8.70 5.34
C GLN A 40 -13.41 8.21 4.06
N THR A 41 -13.12 8.80 2.90
CA THR A 41 -13.65 8.30 1.62
C THR A 41 -13.15 6.88 1.33
N LEU A 42 -11.86 6.61 1.55
CA LEU A 42 -11.30 5.26 1.38
C LEU A 42 -11.97 4.26 2.35
N LEU A 43 -12.25 4.68 3.59
CA LEU A 43 -12.88 3.85 4.61
C LEU A 43 -14.34 3.52 4.25
N GLN A 44 -15.14 4.54 3.92
CA GLN A 44 -16.55 4.37 3.53
C GLN A 44 -16.70 3.48 2.30
N SER A 45 -15.73 3.53 1.39
CA SER A 45 -15.74 2.68 0.20
C SER A 45 -15.28 1.24 0.43
N GLY A 46 -14.88 0.87 1.64
CA GLY A 46 -14.30 -0.43 1.97
C GLY A 46 -12.83 -0.61 1.55
N PHE A 47 -12.25 0.34 0.81
CA PHE A 47 -10.89 0.18 0.28
C PHE A 47 -9.82 0.07 1.37
N VAL A 48 -9.99 0.77 2.51
CA VAL A 48 -9.09 0.64 3.67
C VAL A 48 -8.98 -0.81 4.15
N HIS A 49 -10.07 -1.57 4.09
CA HIS A 49 -10.09 -2.98 4.47
C HIS A 49 -9.49 -3.89 3.39
N GLU A 50 -9.57 -3.50 2.12
CA GLU A 50 -8.95 -4.23 1.01
C GLU A 50 -7.42 -4.09 1.00
N ILE A 51 -6.91 -2.85 1.09
CA ILE A 51 -5.47 -2.57 1.06
C ILE A 51 -4.76 -2.90 2.37
N GLY A 52 -5.48 -2.83 3.50
CA GLY A 52 -4.91 -2.95 4.84
C GLY A 52 -4.57 -1.57 5.43
N ARG A 53 -4.94 -1.35 6.69
CA ARG A 53 -4.73 -0.08 7.39
C ARG A 53 -3.25 0.25 7.54
N GLU A 54 -2.42 -0.78 7.69
CA GLU A 54 -0.97 -0.72 7.80
C GLU A 54 -0.24 -0.32 6.51
N PHE A 55 -0.97 -0.08 5.42
CA PHE A 55 -0.45 0.42 4.15
C PHE A 55 -0.90 1.86 3.85
N ILE A 56 -1.56 2.53 4.79
CA ILE A 56 -2.06 3.89 4.63
C ILE A 56 -1.45 4.79 5.72
N PHE A 57 -0.73 5.83 5.31
CA PHE A 57 0.02 6.69 6.22
C PHE A 57 -0.23 8.18 5.98
N PRO A 58 -0.30 8.99 7.06
CA PRO A 58 -0.46 10.45 6.95
C PRO A 58 0.79 11.15 6.44
N HIS A 59 1.98 10.54 6.57
CA HIS A 59 3.26 11.15 6.22
C HIS A 59 4.19 10.19 5.47
N ILE A 60 5.12 10.75 4.68
CA ILE A 60 6.01 9.97 3.82
C ILE A 60 7.05 9.18 4.62
N GLN A 61 7.52 9.69 5.75
CA GLN A 61 8.49 9.01 6.61
C GLN A 61 7.99 7.64 7.09
N MET A 62 6.71 7.57 7.50
CA MET A 62 6.10 6.32 7.96
C MET A 62 5.96 5.31 6.82
N ALA A 63 5.58 5.77 5.63
CA ALA A 63 5.48 4.93 4.45
C ALA A 63 6.85 4.37 4.01
N ILE A 64 7.92 5.18 4.11
CA ILE A 64 9.29 4.72 3.83
C ILE A 64 9.73 3.67 4.85
N ALA A 65 9.45 3.88 6.14
CA ALA A 65 9.76 2.88 7.18
C ALA A 65 9.06 1.55 6.88
N LYS A 66 7.76 1.59 6.54
CA LYS A 66 7.00 0.40 6.14
C LYS A 66 7.58 -0.28 4.90
N ALA A 67 7.98 0.49 3.89
CA ALA A 67 8.62 -0.05 2.70
C ALA A 67 9.93 -0.78 3.05
N GLY A 68 10.74 -0.21 3.94
CA GLY A 68 11.97 -0.83 4.45
C GLY A 68 11.70 -2.17 5.14
N GLU A 69 10.67 -2.24 5.99
CA GLU A 69 10.26 -3.50 6.64
C GLU A 69 9.87 -4.59 5.62
N LEU A 70 9.14 -4.21 4.56
CA LEU A 70 8.70 -5.15 3.53
C LEU A 70 9.88 -5.69 2.73
N VAL A 71 10.83 -4.82 2.36
CA VAL A 71 12.05 -5.22 1.64
C VAL A 71 12.88 -6.19 2.49
N ALA A 72 13.08 -5.87 3.78
CA ALA A 72 13.83 -6.74 4.70
C ALA A 72 13.16 -8.12 4.85
N LYS A 73 11.82 -8.18 4.90
CA LYS A 73 11.07 -9.44 4.97
C LYS A 73 11.17 -10.28 3.69
N SER A 74 11.21 -9.64 2.53
CA SER A 74 11.35 -10.34 1.25
C SER A 74 12.74 -11.01 1.13
N GLN A 75 13.81 -10.34 1.56
CA GLN A 75 15.18 -10.86 1.51
C GLN A 75 15.42 -12.06 2.44
N SER A 76 14.79 -12.08 3.62
CA SER A 76 14.91 -13.20 4.56
C SER A 76 14.22 -14.48 4.06
N HIS A 77 13.17 -14.35 3.25
CA HIS A 77 12.48 -15.48 2.62
C HIS A 77 13.25 -16.08 1.43
N GLU A 78 13.97 -15.26 0.65
CA GLU A 78 14.80 -15.76 -0.46
C GLU A 78 16.01 -16.55 0.04
N SER A 79 16.63 -16.10 1.14
CA SER A 79 17.80 -16.76 1.76
C SER A 79 17.50 -18.18 2.25
N HIS A 80 16.26 -18.46 2.67
CA HIS A 80 15.85 -19.81 3.09
C HIS A 80 15.56 -20.74 1.92
N LYS A 81 15.00 -20.25 0.80
CA LYS A 81 14.70 -21.10 -0.36
C LYS A 81 15.96 -21.62 -1.08
N SER A 82 17.05 -20.84 -1.04
CA SER A 82 18.32 -21.24 -1.66
C SER A 82 19.06 -22.35 -0.90
N ARG A 83 18.77 -22.59 0.39
CA ARG A 83 19.46 -23.60 1.22
C ARG A 83 18.92 -25.03 1.10
N PHE A 84 17.78 -25.22 0.42
CA PHE A 84 17.11 -26.52 0.29
C PHE A 84 17.08 -27.06 -1.15
N HIS A 85 17.83 -26.46 -2.08
CA HIS A 85 17.91 -26.88 -3.50
C HIS A 85 19.29 -27.42 -3.91
N ASN A 86 20.09 -27.93 -2.98
CA ASN A 86 21.34 -28.65 -3.29
C ASN A 86 21.27 -30.10 -2.82
#